data_AF-A0A453MDY5-F1
#
_entry.id   AF-A0A453MDY5-F1
#
_cell.length_a   1.000
_cell.length_b   1.000
_cell.length_c   1.000
_cell.angle_alpha   90.00
_cell.angle_beta   90.00
_cell.angle_gamma   90.00
#
_symmetry.space_group_name_H-M   'P 1'
#
loop_
_entity.id
_entity.type
_entity.pdbx_description
1 polymer ?
#
loop_
_entity_poly.entity_id
_entity_poly.type
_entity_poly.pdbx_seq_one_letter_code
_entity_poly.pdbx_strand_id
1 'polypeptide(L)'
;PIYAGNALCTVRYTGESPCMMSIRSTSFSPATESMSETKVAPITQVDLSFLSEASSRKSSWVNLTSQDTERPDLANARVVVTGGRGLKSAENFKLLEQLAEKLGAAVGATRAAVDAGYVPNELQ
;
A
#
# COMPACT_ATOMS: atom_id res chain seq x y z
N PRO A 1 0.54 13.45 7.86
CA PRO A 1 -0.71 13.58 8.63
C PRO A 1 -0.60 12.80 9.93
N ILE A 2 -1.24 13.28 10.99
CA ILE A 2 -1.31 12.60 12.30
C ILE A 2 -2.78 12.35 12.65
N TYR A 3 -3.04 11.53 13.67
CA TYR A 3 -4.40 11.16 14.09
C TYR A 3 -5.29 10.64 12.95
N ALA A 4 -4.81 9.61 12.23
CA ALA A 4 -5.51 9.01 11.09
C ALA A 4 -5.93 10.01 9.99
N GLY A 5 -5.21 11.13 9.85
CA GLY A 5 -5.50 12.16 8.85
C GLY A 5 -6.31 13.35 9.37
N ASN A 6 -6.78 13.32 10.61
CA ASN A 6 -7.59 14.39 11.20
C ASN A 6 -6.81 15.67 11.52
N ALA A 7 -5.47 15.60 11.57
CA ALA A 7 -4.65 16.79 11.73
C ALA A 7 -3.39 16.77 10.86
N LEU A 8 -2.96 17.97 10.47
CA LEU A 8 -1.73 18.21 9.74
C LEU A 8 -0.67 18.76 10.70
N CYS A 9 0.49 18.12 10.74
CA CYS A 9 1.64 18.55 11.51
C CYS A 9 2.77 18.89 10.53
N THR A 10 3.28 20.11 10.63
CA THR A 10 4.44 20.57 9.86
C THR A 10 5.65 20.52 10.76
N VAL A 11 6.64 19.71 10.39
CA VAL A 11 7.89 19.55 11.13
C VAL A 11 9.06 20.14 10.35
N ARG A 12 10.02 20.72 11.07
CA ARG A 12 11.28 21.20 10.50
C ARG A 12 12.43 20.45 11.16
N TYR A 13 13.27 19.81 10.35
CA TYR A 13 14.50 19.19 10.84
C TYR A 13 15.56 20.27 11.10
N THR A 14 16.17 20.24 12.29
CA THR A 14 17.21 21.20 12.71
C THR A 14 18.53 20.51 13.11
N GLY A 15 18.69 19.22 12.80
CA GLY A 15 19.90 18.46 13.11
C GLY A 15 20.97 18.56 12.01
N GLU A 16 22.07 17.85 12.22
CA GLU A 16 23.18 17.74 11.26
C GLU A 16 22.84 16.78 10.11
N SER A 17 23.52 16.92 8.96
CA SER A 17 23.23 16.08 7.78
C SER A 17 23.73 14.64 7.96
N PRO A 18 23.03 13.62 7.40
CA PRO A 18 21.90 13.72 6.47
C PRO A 18 20.51 13.73 7.15
N CYS A 19 19.58 14.49 6.56
CA CYS A 19 18.16 14.41 6.93
C CYS A 19 17.51 13.22 6.23
N MET A 20 16.93 12.28 7.00
CA MET A 20 16.18 11.15 6.46
C MET A 20 14.67 11.38 6.62
N MET A 21 13.92 11.21 5.54
CA MET A 21 12.47 11.35 5.51
C MET A 21 11.85 10.20 4.73
N SER A 22 10.79 9.59 5.26
CA SER A 22 9.92 8.69 4.49
C SER A 22 8.76 9.49 3.90
N ILE A 23 8.41 9.20 2.65
CA ILE A 23 7.36 9.91 1.91
C ILE A 23 6.33 8.87 1.47
N ARG A 24 5.04 9.18 1.64
CA ARG A 24 3.97 8.33 1.12
C ARG A 24 4.02 8.35 -0.40
N SER A 25 4.06 7.16 -1.02
CA SER A 25 4.24 6.95 -2.47
C SER A 25 3.29 7.77 -3.35
N THR A 26 2.06 8.01 -2.90
CA THR A 26 1.03 8.74 -3.65
C THR A 26 1.05 10.26 -3.46
N SER A 27 2.02 10.82 -2.73
CA SER A 27 2.02 12.25 -2.37
C SER A 27 2.44 13.17 -3.52
N PHE A 28 3.17 12.63 -4.51
CA PHE A 28 3.70 13.39 -5.63
C PHE A 28 3.39 12.65 -6.93
N SER A 29 3.11 13.40 -8.00
CA SER A 29 3.00 12.84 -9.34
C SER A 29 4.38 12.39 -9.83
N PRO A 30 4.46 11.28 -10.60
CA PRO A 30 5.70 10.91 -11.29
C PRO A 30 6.18 12.06 -12.17
N ALA A 31 7.50 12.19 -12.33
CA ALA A 31 8.05 13.13 -13.30
C ALA A 31 7.58 12.73 -14.70
N THR A 32 7.04 13.67 -15.47
CA THR A 32 6.76 13.47 -16.90
C THR A 32 8.07 13.24 -17.63
N GLU A 33 8.17 12.11 -18.33
CA GLU A 33 9.32 11.78 -19.17
C GLU A 33 9.46 12.80 -20.32
N SER A 34 10.18 13.90 -20.07
CA SER A 34 10.93 14.55 -21.13
C SER A 34 12.39 14.14 -20.93
N MET A 35 12.71 12.91 -21.36
CA MET A 35 14.09 12.49 -21.56
C MET A 35 14.67 13.32 -22.69
N SER A 36 15.07 14.57 -22.40
CA SER A 36 16.05 15.22 -23.24
C SER A 36 17.36 14.46 -23.04
N GLU A 37 17.98 14.00 -24.12
CA GLU A 37 19.27 13.29 -24.16
C GLU A 37 20.40 14.03 -23.42
N THR A 38 20.17 15.27 -22.97
CA THR A 38 21.13 16.15 -22.28
C THR A 38 21.14 16.06 -20.75
N LYS A 39 20.31 15.24 -20.09
CA LYS A 39 20.31 15.09 -18.62
C LYS A 39 20.41 13.63 -18.17
N VAL A 40 21.54 13.00 -18.43
CA VAL A 40 21.86 11.66 -17.90
C VAL A 40 22.53 11.80 -16.53
N ALA A 41 21.97 11.18 -15.49
CA ALA A 41 22.60 11.12 -14.17
C ALA A 41 23.78 10.12 -14.19
N PRO A 42 24.88 10.42 -13.48
CA PRO A 42 26.02 9.50 -13.43
C PRO A 42 25.66 8.22 -12.66
N ILE A 43 25.99 7.07 -13.25
CA ILE A 43 25.86 5.77 -12.59
C ILE A 43 27.14 5.52 -11.78
N THR A 44 27.01 5.38 -10.46
CA THR A 44 28.15 5.08 -9.57
C THR A 44 27.93 3.73 -8.89
N GLN A 45 28.89 2.83 -9.01
CA GLN A 45 28.88 1.56 -8.29
C GLN A 45 29.39 1.77 -6.86
N VAL A 46 28.59 1.38 -5.87
CA VAL A 46 28.97 1.48 -4.45
C VAL A 46 29.39 0.10 -3.96
N ASP A 47 30.58 0.02 -3.36
CA ASP A 47 31.04 -1.21 -2.71
C ASP A 47 30.33 -1.38 -1.35
N LEU A 48 29.71 -2.53 -1.15
CA LEU A 48 28.96 -2.91 0.05
C LEU A 48 29.70 -3.95 0.89
N SER A 49 30.98 -4.23 0.59
CA SER A 49 31.83 -5.20 1.30
C SER A 49 31.93 -4.93 2.81
N PHE A 50 31.73 -3.68 3.25
CA PHE A 50 31.70 -3.27 4.66
C PHE A 50 30.50 -3.82 5.46
N LEU A 51 29.49 -4.39 4.79
CA LEU A 51 28.32 -5.00 5.45
C LEU A 51 28.57 -6.45 5.90
N SER A 52 29.80 -6.96 5.80
CA SER A 52 30.13 -8.36 6.05
C SER A 52 30.05 -8.76 7.53
N GLU A 53 29.26 -9.82 7.75
CA GLU A 53 29.49 -10.93 8.69
C GLU A 53 29.59 -10.61 10.19
N ALA A 54 28.42 -10.49 10.83
CA ALA A 54 28.04 -11.18 12.10
C ALA A 54 26.95 -10.44 12.88
N SER A 55 26.83 -9.12 12.70
CA SER A 55 25.95 -8.27 13.52
C SER A 55 24.70 -7.75 12.78
N SER A 56 24.68 -7.77 11.45
CA SER A 56 23.66 -7.11 10.61
C SER A 56 22.55 -8.03 10.08
N ARG A 57 22.77 -9.35 9.97
CA ARG A 57 21.80 -10.30 9.40
C ARG A 57 21.04 -11.08 10.49
N LYS A 58 20.16 -10.38 11.21
CA LYS A 58 19.22 -11.02 12.15
C LYS A 58 17.95 -11.55 11.47
N SER A 59 17.75 -11.20 10.19
CA SER A 59 16.63 -11.65 9.37
C SER A 59 17.15 -12.31 8.10
N SER A 60 16.63 -13.49 7.78
CA SER A 60 16.77 -14.13 6.49
C SER A 60 15.46 -14.03 5.72
N TRP A 61 15.54 -13.86 4.40
CA TRP A 61 14.39 -14.06 3.54
C TRP A 61 14.11 -15.56 3.47
N VAL A 62 12.89 -15.98 3.80
CA VAL A 62 12.49 -17.39 3.82
C VAL A 62 11.60 -17.70 2.62
N ASN A 63 10.48 -16.99 2.50
CA ASN A 63 9.57 -17.08 1.38
C ASN A 63 8.67 -15.83 1.35
N LEU A 64 8.08 -15.53 0.19
CA LEU A 64 7.00 -14.57 0.05
C LEU A 64 5.72 -15.33 -0.29
N THR A 65 4.81 -15.46 0.67
CA THR A 65 3.47 -15.98 0.41
C THR A 65 2.56 -14.80 0.06
N SER A 66 2.48 -14.46 -1.23
CA SER A 66 1.39 -13.63 -1.73
C SER A 66 0.19 -14.54 -1.97
N GLN A 67 -0.99 -14.19 -1.43
CA GLN A 67 -2.22 -14.70 -2.02
C GLN A 67 -2.28 -14.11 -3.42
N ASP A 68 -2.26 -14.95 -4.45
CA ASP A 68 -2.60 -14.54 -5.82
C ASP A 68 -4.09 -14.23 -5.87
N THR A 69 -4.46 -13.10 -5.26
CA THR A 69 -5.70 -12.42 -5.55
C THR A 69 -5.40 -11.45 -6.68
N GLU A 70 -6.07 -11.57 -7.82
CA GLU A 70 -6.06 -10.57 -8.90
C GLU A 70 -6.49 -9.17 -8.44
N ARG A 71 -6.94 -9.05 -7.18
CA ARG A 71 -7.47 -7.85 -6.56
C ARG A 71 -6.43 -7.24 -5.60
N PRO A 72 -6.33 -5.90 -5.56
CA PRO A 72 -5.48 -5.24 -4.58
C PRO A 72 -6.00 -5.47 -3.16
N ASP A 73 -5.08 -5.55 -2.20
CA ASP A 73 -5.38 -5.60 -0.77
C ASP A 73 -6.09 -4.30 -0.30
N LEU A 74 -7.03 -4.42 0.64
CA LEU A 74 -7.80 -3.32 1.23
C LEU A 74 -6.91 -2.18 1.74
N ALA A 75 -5.76 -2.50 2.34
CA ALA A 75 -4.86 -1.50 2.89
C ALA A 75 -4.15 -0.66 1.83
N ASN A 76 -3.99 -1.20 0.61
CA ASN A 76 -3.19 -0.61 -0.46
C ASN A 76 -4.02 -0.22 -1.69
N ALA A 77 -5.31 -0.57 -1.72
CA ALA A 77 -6.18 -0.32 -2.84
C ALA A 77 -6.48 1.18 -3.02
N ARG A 78 -6.38 1.65 -4.26
CA ARG A 78 -6.74 3.03 -4.63
C ARG A 78 -8.26 3.25 -4.57
N VAL A 79 -9.02 2.23 -4.91
CA VAL A 79 -10.49 2.24 -4.93
C VAL A 79 -10.95 1.05 -4.10
N VAL A 80 -11.93 1.30 -3.23
CA VAL A 80 -12.54 0.27 -2.38
C VAL A 80 -14.04 0.28 -2.63
N VAL A 81 -14.59 -0.87 -2.97
CA VAL A 81 -16.03 -1.11 -3.16
C VAL A 81 -16.54 -1.84 -1.93
N THR A 82 -17.29 -1.14 -1.07
CA THR A 82 -17.71 -1.67 0.23
C THR A 82 -19.16 -2.12 0.24
N GLY A 83 -19.43 -3.30 0.77
CA GLY A 83 -20.77 -3.83 1.04
C GLY A 83 -21.17 -3.77 2.51
N GLY A 84 -22.46 -3.91 2.80
CA GLY A 84 -22.93 -3.95 4.17
C GLY A 84 -24.22 -4.75 4.34
N ARG A 85 -24.82 -4.68 5.53
CA ARG A 85 -26.06 -5.43 5.85
C ARG A 85 -27.19 -5.19 4.84
N GLY A 86 -27.22 -4.03 4.18
CA GLY A 86 -28.20 -3.70 3.14
C GLY A 86 -28.22 -4.67 1.94
N LEU A 87 -27.16 -5.45 1.74
CA LEU A 87 -27.09 -6.47 0.69
C LEU A 87 -27.86 -7.75 1.05
N LYS A 88 -28.21 -7.94 2.33
CA LYS A 88 -29.09 -9.01 2.83
C LYS A 88 -28.62 -10.47 2.62
N SER A 89 -27.65 -10.74 1.76
CA SER A 89 -27.10 -12.07 1.54
C SER A 89 -25.67 -12.04 0.99
N ALA A 90 -24.98 -13.18 1.09
CA ALA A 90 -23.66 -13.39 0.49
C ALA A 90 -23.74 -13.45 -1.05
N GLU A 91 -24.85 -13.89 -1.65
CA GLU A 91 -24.94 -13.90 -3.13
C GLU A 91 -24.92 -12.48 -3.69
N ASN A 92 -25.56 -11.52 -3.01
CA ASN A 92 -25.57 -10.13 -3.44
C ASN A 92 -24.20 -9.46 -3.31
N PHE A 93 -23.29 -9.98 -2.49
CA PHE A 93 -21.90 -9.53 -2.45
C PHE A 93 -21.14 -9.85 -3.75
N LYS A 94 -21.54 -10.88 -4.50
CA LYS A 94 -20.94 -11.19 -5.81
C LYS A 94 -21.09 -10.05 -6.81
N LEU A 95 -22.15 -9.24 -6.70
CA LEU A 95 -22.35 -8.05 -7.55
C LEU A 95 -21.28 -6.98 -7.27
N LEU A 96 -20.91 -6.80 -6.00
CA LEU A 96 -19.82 -5.89 -5.62
C LEU A 96 -18.47 -6.40 -6.10
N GLU A 97 -18.26 -7.72 -6.02
CA GLU A 97 -17.04 -8.34 -6.53
C GLU A 97 -16.86 -8.12 -8.04
N GLN A 98 -17.94 -8.29 -8.82
CA GLN A 98 -17.92 -8.01 -10.26
C GLN A 98 -17.62 -6.55 -10.57
N LEU A 99 -18.19 -5.63 -9.79
CA LEU A 99 -17.90 -4.20 -9.92
C LEU A 99 -16.43 -3.90 -9.58
N ALA A 100 -15.93 -4.50 -8.50
CA ALA A 100 -14.56 -4.32 -8.05
C ALA A 100 -13.55 -4.83 -9.08
N GLU A 101 -13.83 -5.97 -9.72
CA GLU A 101 -13.01 -6.53 -10.80
C GLU A 101 -12.91 -5.56 -12.00
N LYS A 102 -14.03 -4.96 -12.41
CA LYS A 102 -14.03 -3.96 -13.51
C LYS A 102 -13.27 -2.68 -13.17
N LEU A 103 -13.19 -2.34 -11.89
CA LEU A 103 -12.53 -1.13 -11.41
C LEU A 103 -11.08 -1.36 -10.96
N GLY A 104 -10.62 -2.62 -10.90
CA GLY A 104 -9.35 -2.96 -10.25
C GLY A 104 -9.34 -2.53 -8.78
N ALA A 105 -10.48 -2.65 -8.10
CA ALA A 105 -10.70 -2.19 -6.73
C ALA A 105 -10.63 -3.35 -5.72
N ALA A 106 -10.36 -3.01 -4.47
CA ALA A 106 -10.56 -3.96 -3.36
C ALA A 106 -12.04 -4.02 -2.97
N VAL A 107 -12.46 -5.15 -2.41
CA VAL A 107 -13.79 -5.31 -1.81
C VAL A 107 -13.67 -5.16 -0.30
N GLY A 108 -14.56 -4.38 0.31
CA GLY A 108 -14.66 -4.24 1.77
C GLY A 108 -16.07 -4.53 2.26
N ALA A 109 -16.25 -4.63 3.58
CA ALA A 109 -17.50 -5.01 4.20
C ALA A 109 -17.69 -4.41 5.58
N THR A 110 -18.86 -3.83 5.86
CA THR A 110 -19.14 -3.35 7.23
C THR A 110 -19.18 -4.52 8.24
N ARG A 111 -18.90 -4.22 9.51
CA ARG A 111 -19.08 -5.14 10.64
C ARG A 111 -20.42 -5.87 10.63
N ALA A 112 -21.51 -5.17 10.31
CA ALA A 112 -22.84 -5.78 10.29
C ALA A 112 -23.02 -6.85 9.20
N ALA A 113 -22.23 -6.83 8.12
CA ALA A 113 -22.24 -7.89 7.11
C ALA A 113 -21.37 -9.09 7.52
N VAL A 114 -20.25 -8.84 8.18
CA VAL A 114 -19.37 -9.88 8.74
C VAL A 114 -20.09 -10.63 9.85
N ASP A 115 -20.69 -9.90 10.80
CA ASP A 115 -21.46 -10.47 11.91
C ASP A 115 -22.69 -11.25 11.41
N ALA A 116 -23.25 -10.87 10.25
CA ALA A 116 -24.34 -11.60 9.58
C ALA A 116 -23.88 -12.79 8.72
N GLY A 117 -22.57 -13.05 8.64
CA GLY A 117 -21.99 -14.17 7.89
C GLY A 117 -22.01 -13.99 6.37
N TYR A 118 -22.17 -12.76 5.86
CA TYR A 118 -22.20 -12.52 4.42
C TYR A 118 -20.80 -12.58 3.77
N VAL A 119 -19.76 -12.27 4.55
CA VAL A 119 -18.36 -12.15 4.12
C VAL A 119 -17.39 -12.46 5.28
N PRO A 120 -16.15 -12.87 4.99
CA PRO A 120 -15.12 -13.11 6.02
C PRO A 120 -14.65 -11.81 6.70
N ASN A 121 -14.06 -11.96 7.90
CA ASN A 121 -13.57 -10.84 8.70
C ASN A 121 -12.41 -10.07 8.04
N GLU A 122 -11.67 -10.71 7.16
CA GLU A 122 -10.57 -10.09 6.39
C GLU A 122 -11.04 -8.92 5.52
N LEU A 123 -12.33 -8.90 5.15
CA LEU A 123 -12.91 -7.84 4.35
C LEU A 123 -13.48 -6.69 5.21
N GLN A 124 -13.33 -6.71 6.54
CA GLN A 124 -13.94 -5.75 7.46
C GLN A 124 -13.38 -4.32 7.38
#